data_AF-A0A382X6Z6-F1
#
_entry.id   AF-A0A382X6Z6-F1
#
_cell.length_a   1.000
_cell.length_b   1.000
_cell.length_c   1.000
_cell.angle_alpha   90.00
_cell.angle_beta   90.00
_cell.angle_gamma   90.00
#
_symmetry.space_group_name_H-M   'P 1'
#
loop_
_entity.id
_entity.type
_entity.pdbx_description
1 polymer ?
#
loop_
_entity_poly.entity_id
_entity_poly.type
_entity_poly.pdbx_seq_one_letter_code
_entity_poly.pdbx_strand_id
1 'polypeptide(L)'
;MTPEQRYRFDVTGYLHLENVLSEEELSAAQDAVKQCVDMPVDELPAGINSSYPGTNESVAGISNGFSFHKSLEALTVHPKTWPIIKEFTENKPRFDRGTLAVNTHQTTRMTPLHCAREDFGWPSTRYECRDGRIFC
;
A
#
# COMPACT_ATOMS: atom_id res chain seq x y z
N MET A 1 -6.38 16.13 -7.05
CA MET A 1 -6.88 16.24 -5.67
C MET A 1 -7.70 17.51 -5.55
N THR A 2 -8.84 17.48 -4.86
CA THR A 2 -9.63 18.70 -4.60
C THR A 2 -9.12 19.44 -3.36
N PRO A 3 -9.39 20.75 -3.21
CA PRO A 3 -9.04 21.49 -1.99
C PRO A 3 -9.65 20.88 -0.72
N GLU A 4 -10.86 20.31 -0.82
CA GLU A 4 -11.50 19.62 0.31
C GLU A 4 -10.74 18.34 0.69
N GLN A 5 -10.35 17.52 -0.29
CA GLN A 5 -9.53 16.33 -0.03
C GLN A 5 -8.19 16.72 0.62
N ARG A 6 -7.57 17.83 0.18
CA ARG A 6 -6.35 18.37 0.81
C ARG A 6 -6.58 18.71 2.27
N TYR A 7 -7.59 19.53 2.53
CA TYR A 7 -7.92 19.96 3.89
C TYR A 7 -8.22 18.77 4.81
N ARG A 8 -9.00 17.78 4.33
CA ARG A 8 -9.29 16.57 5.09
C ARG A 8 -8.01 15.83 5.45
N PHE A 9 -7.14 15.58 4.48
CA PHE A 9 -5.86 14.93 4.73
C PHE A 9 -4.98 15.70 5.71
N ASP A 10 -4.85 17.02 5.55
CA ASP A 10 -4.03 17.86 6.43
C ASP A 10 -4.52 17.84 7.89
N VAL A 11 -5.82 17.66 8.12
CA VAL A 11 -6.42 17.63 9.48
C VAL A 11 -6.44 16.22 10.08
N THR A 12 -6.64 15.16 9.28
CA THR A 12 -6.82 13.79 9.80
C THR A 12 -5.62 12.88 9.60
N GLY A 13 -4.68 13.24 8.73
CA GLY A 13 -3.53 12.41 8.35
C GLY A 13 -3.87 11.24 7.42
N TYR A 14 -5.12 11.14 6.93
CA TYR A 14 -5.53 10.11 5.96
C TYR A 14 -6.66 10.60 5.06
N LEU A 15 -6.82 9.97 3.90
CA LEU A 15 -7.91 10.24 2.97
C LEU A 15 -8.60 8.94 2.58
N HIS A 16 -9.92 8.88 2.73
CA HIS A 16 -10.74 7.78 2.23
C HIS A 16 -11.23 8.11 0.82
N LEU A 17 -11.01 7.21 -0.13
CA LEU A 17 -11.46 7.34 -1.51
C LEU A 17 -12.43 6.19 -1.80
N GLU A 18 -13.66 6.52 -2.11
CA GLU A 18 -14.70 5.55 -2.43
C GLU A 18 -14.67 5.18 -3.91
N ASN A 19 -15.04 3.93 -4.21
CA ASN A 19 -15.23 3.44 -5.57
C ASN A 19 -14.06 3.76 -6.50
N VAL A 20 -12.83 3.55 -6.01
CA VAL A 20 -11.61 3.82 -6.76
C VAL A 20 -11.55 2.91 -8.00
N LEU A 21 -11.76 1.61 -7.81
CA LEU A 21 -11.73 0.62 -8.89
C LEU A 21 -13.10 0.48 -9.52
N SER A 22 -13.14 0.20 -10.83
CA SER A 22 -14.34 -0.34 -11.48
C SER A 22 -14.60 -1.80 -11.03
N GLU A 23 -15.76 -2.34 -11.37
CA GLU A 23 -16.10 -3.74 -11.09
C GLU A 23 -15.11 -4.70 -11.80
N GLU A 24 -14.75 -4.39 -13.04
CA GLU A 24 -13.81 -5.18 -13.84
C GLU A 24 -12.39 -5.13 -13.27
N GLU A 25 -11.92 -3.93 -12.88
CA GLU A 25 -10.60 -3.76 -12.26
C GLU A 25 -10.52 -4.49 -10.92
N LEU A 26 -11.57 -4.41 -10.11
CA LEU A 26 -11.67 -5.11 -8.84
C LEU A 26 -11.65 -6.62 -9.03
N SER A 27 -12.47 -7.16 -9.94
CA SER A 27 -12.52 -8.60 -10.22
C SER A 27 -11.16 -9.11 -10.69
N ALA A 28 -10.52 -8.42 -11.65
CA ALA A 28 -9.22 -8.82 -12.17
C ALA A 28 -8.09 -8.73 -11.13
N ALA A 29 -8.17 -7.79 -10.18
CA ALA A 29 -7.25 -7.72 -9.05
C ALA A 29 -7.49 -8.87 -8.06
N GLN A 30 -8.75 -9.17 -7.74
CA GLN A 30 -9.11 -10.28 -6.83
C GLN A 30 -8.65 -11.64 -7.37
N ASP A 31 -8.87 -11.91 -8.66
CA ASP A 31 -8.42 -13.13 -9.31
C ASP A 31 -6.90 -13.27 -9.28
N ALA A 32 -6.18 -12.18 -9.56
CA ALA A 32 -4.72 -12.16 -9.50
C ALA A 32 -4.18 -12.37 -8.07
N VAL A 33 -4.81 -11.75 -7.06
CA VAL A 33 -4.46 -11.99 -5.65
C VAL A 33 -4.68 -13.45 -5.29
N LYS A 34 -5.81 -14.04 -5.69
CA LYS A 34 -6.11 -15.45 -5.42
C LYS A 34 -5.06 -16.37 -6.03
N GLN A 35 -4.70 -16.17 -7.30
CA GLN A 35 -3.65 -16.93 -7.97
C GLN A 35 -2.30 -16.78 -7.25
N CYS A 36 -1.94 -15.57 -6.83
CA CYS A 36 -0.68 -15.30 -6.13
C CYS A 36 -0.62 -16.01 -4.78
N VAL A 37 -1.74 -16.02 -4.04
CA VAL A 37 -1.84 -16.65 -2.71
C VAL A 37 -1.83 -18.17 -2.79
N ASP A 38 -2.48 -18.75 -3.81
CA ASP A 38 -2.57 -20.20 -3.99
C ASP A 38 -1.31 -20.80 -4.65
N MET A 39 -0.43 -19.98 -5.22
CA MET A 39 0.79 -20.43 -5.89
C MET A 39 1.82 -20.97 -4.87
N PRO A 40 2.38 -22.17 -5.09
CA PRO A 40 3.49 -22.68 -4.28
C PRO A 40 4.68 -21.72 -4.28
N VAL A 41 5.37 -21.63 -3.14
CA VAL A 41 6.46 -20.65 -2.95
C VAL A 41 7.61 -20.86 -3.95
N ASP A 42 7.88 -22.10 -4.33
CA ASP A 42 8.89 -22.49 -5.32
C ASP A 42 8.49 -22.22 -6.77
N GLU A 43 7.20 -21.95 -7.01
CA GLU A 43 6.66 -21.56 -8.32
C GLU A 43 6.49 -20.04 -8.47
N LEU A 44 6.65 -19.28 -7.38
CA LEU A 44 6.54 -17.82 -7.43
C LEU A 44 7.61 -17.20 -8.34
N PRO A 45 7.27 -16.12 -9.07
CA PRO A 45 8.25 -15.38 -9.87
C PRO A 45 9.43 -14.89 -9.02
N ALA A 46 10.62 -14.85 -9.64
CA ALA A 46 11.83 -14.39 -8.98
C ALA A 46 11.65 -13.00 -8.34
N GLY A 47 12.10 -12.85 -7.09
CA GLY A 47 11.96 -11.60 -6.32
C GLY A 47 10.63 -11.46 -5.57
N ILE A 48 9.71 -12.41 -5.71
CA ILE A 48 8.51 -12.53 -4.91
C ILE A 48 8.73 -13.62 -3.85
N ASN A 49 8.49 -13.29 -2.59
CA ASN A 49 8.56 -14.23 -1.47
C ASN A 49 7.20 -14.21 -0.77
N SER A 50 6.68 -15.38 -0.43
CA SER A 50 5.44 -15.51 0.32
C SER A 50 5.70 -16.06 1.71
N SER A 51 5.12 -15.41 2.72
CA SER A 51 5.00 -15.95 4.07
C SER A 51 3.61 -16.49 4.36
N TYR A 52 2.70 -16.54 3.37
CA TYR A 52 1.32 -17.04 3.54
C TYR A 52 1.30 -18.55 3.90
N PRO A 53 0.43 -19.01 4.84
CA PRO A 53 -0.66 -18.29 5.53
C PRO A 53 -0.24 -17.42 6.72
N GLY A 54 1.05 -17.15 6.92
CA GLY A 54 1.56 -16.41 8.07
C GLY A 54 1.84 -17.36 9.24
N THR A 55 2.24 -16.80 10.38
CA THR A 55 2.52 -17.58 11.60
C THR A 55 1.75 -17.03 12.79
N ASN A 56 1.88 -17.68 13.93
CA ASN A 56 1.42 -17.13 15.21
C ASN A 56 2.18 -15.88 15.67
N GLU A 57 3.15 -15.37 14.91
CA GLU A 57 3.95 -14.20 15.27
C GLU A 57 3.94 -13.12 14.19
N SER A 58 3.48 -13.44 12.98
CA SER A 58 3.53 -12.52 11.82
C SER A 58 2.32 -12.68 10.88
N VAL A 59 1.82 -11.54 10.40
CA VAL A 59 0.79 -11.47 9.36
C VAL A 59 1.35 -12.05 8.06
N ALA A 60 0.52 -12.76 7.31
CA ALA A 60 0.88 -13.25 5.98
C ALA A 60 1.12 -12.09 5.01
N GLY A 61 2.23 -12.14 4.30
CA GLY A 61 2.56 -11.17 3.28
C GLY A 61 3.24 -11.81 2.08
N ILE A 62 2.99 -11.24 0.91
CA ILE A 62 3.71 -11.57 -0.30
C ILE A 62 4.54 -10.34 -0.69
N SER A 63 5.86 -10.43 -0.56
CA SER A 63 6.79 -9.34 -0.88
C SER A 63 6.76 -9.06 -2.37
N ASN A 64 6.68 -7.80 -2.78
CA ASN A 64 6.54 -7.40 -4.19
C ASN A 64 5.31 -8.03 -4.87
N GLY A 65 4.29 -8.46 -4.13
CA GLY A 65 3.10 -9.11 -4.70
C GLY A 65 2.36 -8.24 -5.73
N PHE A 66 2.46 -6.92 -5.65
CA PHE A 66 1.88 -6.03 -6.69
C PHE A 66 2.54 -6.21 -8.07
N SER A 67 3.75 -6.77 -8.17
CA SER A 67 4.39 -7.08 -9.45
C SER A 67 4.05 -8.48 -9.98
N PHE A 68 3.22 -9.25 -9.27
CA PHE A 68 2.85 -10.62 -9.67
C PHE A 68 2.04 -10.64 -10.98
N HIS A 69 1.12 -9.69 -11.15
CA HIS A 69 0.22 -9.65 -12.29
C HIS A 69 -0.01 -8.21 -12.75
N LYS A 70 -0.25 -8.01 -14.05
CA LYS A 70 -0.43 -6.68 -14.64
C LYS A 70 -1.63 -5.92 -14.08
N SER A 71 -2.70 -6.62 -13.70
CA SER A 71 -3.85 -5.99 -13.03
C SER A 71 -3.47 -5.37 -11.69
N LEU A 72 -2.55 -6.00 -10.94
CA LEU A 72 -2.07 -5.48 -9.66
C LEU A 72 -1.06 -4.36 -9.87
N GLU A 73 -0.12 -4.52 -10.81
CA GLU A 73 0.88 -3.50 -11.13
C GLU A 73 0.20 -2.18 -11.54
N ALA A 74 -0.87 -2.26 -12.33
CA ALA A 74 -1.63 -1.09 -12.75
C ALA A 74 -2.20 -0.27 -11.58
N LEU A 75 -2.51 -0.91 -10.43
CA LEU A 75 -3.04 -0.23 -9.25
C LEU A 75 -2.05 0.78 -8.65
N THR A 76 -0.74 0.55 -8.85
CA THR A 76 0.33 1.42 -8.32
C THR A 76 0.35 2.81 -8.95
N VAL A 77 -0.21 2.93 -10.15
CA VAL A 77 -0.30 4.17 -10.95
C VAL A 77 -1.73 4.47 -11.40
N HIS A 78 -2.73 3.97 -10.66
CA HIS A 78 -4.13 4.05 -11.04
C HIS A 78 -4.60 5.52 -11.23
N PRO A 79 -5.35 5.86 -12.29
CA PRO A 79 -5.69 7.25 -12.64
C PRO A 79 -6.39 8.05 -11.53
N LYS A 80 -7.16 7.39 -10.64
CA LYS A 80 -7.84 8.06 -9.53
C LYS A 80 -6.94 8.34 -8.32
N THR A 81 -5.88 7.55 -8.12
CA THR A 81 -4.97 7.69 -6.96
C THR A 81 -3.67 8.39 -7.34
N TRP A 82 -3.16 8.16 -8.55
CA TRP A 82 -1.87 8.66 -8.99
C TRP A 82 -1.74 10.19 -8.95
N PRO A 83 -2.74 11.00 -9.38
CA PRO A 83 -2.66 12.45 -9.22
C PRO A 83 -2.59 12.90 -7.76
N ILE A 84 -3.21 12.15 -6.83
CA ILE A 84 -3.18 12.45 -5.39
C ILE A 84 -1.79 12.09 -4.83
N ILE A 85 -1.23 10.94 -5.20
CA ILE A 85 0.12 10.54 -4.80
C ILE A 85 1.15 11.58 -5.30
N LYS A 86 1.05 12.02 -6.55
CA LYS A 86 1.92 13.07 -7.11
C LYS A 86 1.75 14.39 -6.36
N GLU A 87 0.54 14.78 -6.00
CA GLU A 87 0.28 15.97 -5.20
C GLU A 87 0.97 15.89 -3.82
N PHE A 88 0.86 14.76 -3.13
CA PHE A 88 1.50 14.55 -1.83
C PHE A 88 3.02 14.43 -1.88
N THR A 89 3.59 14.11 -3.04
CA THR A 89 5.03 13.86 -3.22
C THR A 89 5.71 14.95 -4.06
N GLU A 90 5.07 16.10 -4.24
CA GLU A 90 5.57 17.19 -5.09
C GLU A 90 5.97 16.74 -6.51
N ASN A 91 5.15 15.87 -7.09
CA ASN A 91 5.35 15.27 -8.39
C ASN A 91 6.64 14.44 -8.50
N LYS A 92 7.17 13.94 -7.38
CA LYS A 92 8.35 13.05 -7.29
C LYS A 92 8.05 11.76 -6.52
N PRO A 93 7.02 11.00 -6.91
CA PRO A 93 6.72 9.74 -6.24
C PRO A 93 7.84 8.71 -6.46
N ARG A 94 8.08 7.89 -5.44
CA ARG A 94 8.99 6.74 -5.52
C ARG A 94 8.30 5.51 -4.96
N PHE A 95 8.37 4.41 -5.69
CA PHE A 95 8.00 3.11 -5.15
C PHE A 95 9.15 2.58 -4.28
N ASP A 96 8.85 2.35 -3.00
CA ASP A 96 9.77 1.68 -2.07
C ASP A 96 9.49 0.17 -2.05
N ARG A 97 8.25 -0.20 -1.73
CA ARG A 97 7.80 -1.59 -1.56
C ARG A 97 6.35 -1.75 -2.03
N GLY A 98 5.99 -2.95 -2.47
CA GLY A 98 4.65 -3.31 -2.94
C GLY A 98 4.17 -4.63 -2.37
N THR A 99 4.00 -4.70 -1.05
CA THR A 99 3.57 -5.92 -0.34
C THR A 99 2.07 -6.16 -0.49
N LEU A 100 1.67 -7.38 -0.83
CA LEU A 100 0.28 -7.84 -0.65
C LEU A 100 0.14 -8.40 0.77
N ALA A 101 -0.58 -7.70 1.63
CA ALA A 101 -0.93 -8.20 2.96
C ALA A 101 -2.21 -9.02 2.88
N VAL A 102 -2.20 -10.24 3.41
CA VAL A 102 -3.34 -11.15 3.35
C VAL A 102 -3.80 -11.45 4.78
N ASN A 103 -5.02 -11.08 5.09
CA ASN A 103 -5.63 -11.33 6.39
C ASN A 103 -6.89 -12.17 6.20
N THR A 104 -6.94 -13.36 6.80
CA THR A 104 -8.08 -14.28 6.72
C THR A 104 -8.59 -14.58 8.11
N HIS A 105 -9.81 -15.09 8.25
CA HIS A 105 -10.37 -15.49 9.55
C HIS A 105 -9.47 -16.49 10.33
N GLN A 106 -8.61 -17.22 9.64
CA GLN A 106 -7.69 -18.21 10.24
C GLN A 106 -6.46 -17.55 10.86
N THR A 107 -6.02 -16.43 10.29
CA THR A 107 -4.81 -15.71 10.68
C THR A 107 -5.12 -14.30 11.18
N THR A 108 -6.41 -14.04 11.46
CA THR A 108 -6.92 -12.74 11.86
C THR A 108 -6.27 -12.29 13.14
N ARG A 109 -5.51 -11.19 13.01
CA ARG A 109 -5.01 -10.43 14.12
C ARG A 109 -5.27 -8.97 13.86
N MET A 110 -5.62 -8.25 14.92
CA MET A 110 -5.57 -6.81 14.89
C MET A 110 -4.10 -6.43 14.82
N THR A 111 -3.69 -5.75 13.74
CA THR A 111 -2.38 -5.11 13.71
C THR A 111 -2.32 -4.14 14.90
N PRO A 112 -1.32 -4.25 15.79
CA PRO A 112 -1.17 -3.29 16.87
C PRO A 112 -1.17 -1.87 16.33
N LEU A 113 -1.67 -0.94 17.15
CA LEU A 113 -1.57 0.47 16.81
C LEU A 113 -0.08 0.81 16.64
N HIS A 114 0.27 1.18 15.43
CA HIS A 114 1.62 1.57 15.06
C HIS A 114 1.56 2.75 14.07
N CYS A 115 2.67 3.44 13.88
CA CYS A 115 2.87 4.31 12.73
C CYS A 115 3.95 3.75 11.80
N ALA A 116 3.86 4.05 10.50
CA ALA A 116 4.85 3.62 9.51
C ALA A 116 6.28 4.16 9.78
N ARG A 117 6.46 4.99 10.82
CA ARG A 117 7.72 5.61 11.22
C ARG A 117 8.21 5.16 12.60
N GLU A 118 7.60 4.16 13.24
CA GLU A 118 8.00 3.71 14.59
C GLU A 118 9.45 3.23 14.66
N ASP A 119 9.92 2.57 13.60
CA ASP A 119 11.30 2.07 13.50
C ASP A 119 12.35 3.19 13.48
N PHE A 120 11.96 4.45 13.25
CA PHE A 120 12.87 5.60 13.19
C PHE A 120 13.05 6.31 14.55
N GLY A 121 12.36 5.82 15.59
CA GLY A 121 12.45 6.31 16.97
C GLY A 121 11.54 7.50 17.29
N TRP A 122 11.22 7.65 18.57
CA TRP A 122 10.37 8.71 19.13
C TRP A 122 10.68 10.17 18.70
N PRO A 123 11.92 10.59 18.37
CA PRO A 123 12.19 11.99 18.03
C PRO A 123 12.09 12.33 16.53
N SER A 124 11.73 11.41 15.64
CA SER A 124 11.81 11.70 14.19
C SER A 124 10.61 12.46 13.63
N THR A 125 10.30 13.63 14.17
CA THR A 125 9.53 14.63 13.44
C THR A 125 10.45 15.26 12.39
N ARG A 126 10.60 14.58 11.25
CA ARG A 126 11.32 15.12 10.10
C ARG A 126 10.31 15.80 9.20
N TYR A 127 10.08 17.07 9.45
CA TYR A 127 9.70 17.95 8.37
C TYR A 127 10.91 18.82 8.01
N GLU A 128 11.14 18.98 6.72
CA GLU A 128 12.00 20.05 6.23
C GLU A 128 11.10 21.28 6.04
N CYS A 129 11.59 22.46 6.41
CA CYS A 129 10.98 23.71 5.99
C CYS A 129 11.90 24.35 4.95
N ARG A 130 11.41 24.50 3.71
CA ARG A 130 12.13 25.21 2.64
C ARG A 130 11.20 26.19 1.95
N ASP A 131 11.64 27.45 1.84
CA ASP A 131 10.88 28.52 1.18
C ASP A 131 9.43 28.66 1.69
N GLY A 132 9.24 28.54 3.01
CA GLY A 132 7.93 28.65 3.66
C GLY A 132 7.01 27.43 3.46
N ARG A 133 7.52 26.34 2.89
CA ARG A 133 6.79 25.08 2.70
C ARG A 133 7.32 24.00 3.63
N ILE A 134 6.40 23.19 4.14
CA ILE A 134 6.69 22.04 5.01
C ILE A 134 6.72 20.80 4.11
N PHE A 135 7.80 20.02 4.20
CA PHE A 135 8.03 18.77 3.49
C PHE A 135 8.10 17.65 4.51
N CYS A 136 7.16 16.72 4.50
CA CYS A 136 7.04 15.64 5.49
C CYS A 136 7.54 14.29 4.98
#